data_AF-A0A957ZYA5-F1
#
_entry.id   AF-A0A957ZYA5-F1
#
_cell.length_a   1.000
_cell.length_b   1.000
_cell.length_c   1.000
_cell.angle_alpha   90.00
_cell.angle_beta   90.00
_cell.angle_gamma   90.00
#
_symmetry.space_group_name_H-M   'P 1'
#
loop_
_entity.id
_entity.type
_entity.pdbx_description
1 polymer ?
#
loop_
_entity_poly.entity_id
_entity_poly.type
_entity_poly.pdbx_seq_one_letter_code
_entity_poly.pdbx_strand_id
1 'polypeptide(L)'
;MHGIDKFLNLGLLFLAAGLLIWYLLRWRPENQLYPIQLVNNFTPWLLAVTTLVLLVTGLVVGPNLQWLSAFFLLLILGWPFFPLFIPRFVSSELVRSAPIKVMSYSVCSDNQQTSAVVQIIRQIRPDLILLQEVEPELFEVLQHELVDLYPTSDFHITYAQTIDQVIISCYPLTALSIIPEGCVQRVELHLPQETILVWNVHTSQPHQWQQVWEF
;
A
#
# COMPACT_ATOMS: atom_id res chain seq x y z
N MET A 1 8.05 -5.71 50.23
CA MET A 1 8.09 -5.80 48.75
C MET A 1 6.71 -6.05 48.11
N HIS A 2 5.72 -6.66 48.78
CA HIS A 2 4.38 -6.92 48.22
C HIS A 2 3.56 -5.72 47.69
N GLY A 3 3.88 -4.48 48.06
CA GLY A 3 3.16 -3.30 47.57
C GLY A 3 3.50 -2.98 46.10
N ILE A 4 4.77 -3.08 45.73
CA ILE A 4 5.28 -2.68 44.41
C ILE A 4 4.71 -3.59 43.32
N ASP A 5 4.61 -4.88 43.59
CA ASP A 5 4.08 -5.88 42.65
C ASP A 5 2.61 -5.58 42.27
N LYS A 6 1.80 -5.11 43.23
CA LYS A 6 0.39 -4.77 42.98
C LYS A 6 0.26 -3.54 42.06
N PHE A 7 1.06 -2.50 42.28
CA PHE A 7 1.05 -1.31 41.43
C PHE A 7 1.54 -1.63 40.02
N LEU A 8 2.58 -2.44 39.89
CA LEU A 8 3.12 -2.87 38.60
C LEU A 8 2.10 -3.70 37.82
N ASN A 9 1.45 -4.67 38.47
CA ASN A 9 0.39 -5.48 37.86
C ASN A 9 -0.79 -4.63 37.38
N LEU A 10 -1.21 -3.65 38.19
CA LEU A 10 -2.27 -2.74 37.82
C LEU A 10 -1.88 -1.87 36.61
N GLY A 11 -0.64 -1.37 36.58
CA GLY A 11 -0.11 -0.61 35.44
C GLY A 11 -0.06 -1.42 34.14
N LEU A 12 0.41 -2.67 34.20
CA LEU A 12 0.41 -3.59 33.05
C LEU A 12 -1.00 -3.88 32.56
N LEU A 13 -1.96 -4.05 33.47
CA LEU A 13 -3.36 -4.28 33.11
C LEU A 13 -3.95 -3.07 32.37
N PHE A 14 -3.70 -1.85 32.85
CA PHE A 14 -4.13 -0.64 32.16
C PHE A 14 -3.47 -0.48 30.78
N LEU A 15 -2.18 -0.78 30.67
CA LEU A 15 -1.46 -0.77 29.40
C LEU A 15 -2.06 -1.78 28.42
N ALA A 16 -2.26 -3.02 28.86
CA ALA A 16 -2.85 -4.08 28.04
C ALA A 16 -4.28 -3.73 27.60
N ALA A 17 -5.11 -3.20 28.50
CA ALA A 17 -6.46 -2.76 28.18
C ALA A 17 -6.45 -1.60 27.17
N GLY A 18 -5.56 -0.62 27.34
CA GLY A 18 -5.42 0.50 26.41
C GLY A 18 -4.99 0.05 25.02
N LEU A 19 -4.01 -0.86 24.93
CA LEU A 19 -3.57 -1.45 23.67
C LEU A 19 -4.66 -2.28 23.00
N LEU A 20 -5.42 -3.05 23.76
CA LEU A 20 -6.54 -3.83 23.23
C LEU A 20 -7.65 -2.92 22.68
N ILE A 21 -8.03 -1.88 23.42
CA ILE A 21 -9.02 -0.89 22.97
C ILE A 21 -8.53 -0.20 21.70
N TRP A 22 -7.29 0.30 21.68
CA TRP A 22 -6.70 0.90 20.48
C TRP A 22 -6.68 -0.07 19.30
N TYR A 23 -6.27 -1.32 19.52
CA TYR A 23 -6.22 -2.35 18.48
C TYR A 23 -7.60 -2.59 17.88
N LEU A 24 -8.64 -2.77 18.71
CA LEU A 24 -10.03 -2.94 18.26
C LEU A 24 -10.55 -1.72 17.49
N LEU A 25 -10.19 -0.52 17.94
CA LEU A 25 -10.60 0.72 17.28
C LEU A 25 -9.91 0.93 15.93
N ARG A 26 -8.65 0.51 15.78
CA ARG A 26 -7.86 0.66 14.54
C ARG A 26 -8.49 -0.05 13.34
N TRP A 27 -9.20 -1.16 13.55
CA TRP A 27 -9.84 -1.93 12.47
C TRP A 27 -11.12 -1.30 11.93
N ARG A 28 -11.59 -0.19 12.49
CA ARG A 28 -12.79 0.48 11.97
C ARG A 28 -12.44 1.24 10.68
N PRO A 29 -13.16 0.99 9.57
CA PRO A 29 -12.90 1.63 8.27
C PRO A 29 -13.17 3.14 8.27
N GLU A 30 -13.94 3.64 9.25
CA GLU A 30 -14.31 5.07 9.40
C GLU A 30 -13.29 5.84 10.26
N ASN A 31 -12.01 5.78 9.92
CA ASN A 31 -10.92 6.34 10.72
C ASN A 31 -10.85 7.89 10.77
N GLN A 32 -11.98 8.59 10.93
CA GLN A 32 -12.05 10.06 11.10
C GLN A 32 -11.74 10.53 12.54
N LEU A 33 -11.62 9.62 13.51
CA LEU A 33 -11.29 10.01 14.89
C LEU A 33 -9.79 10.37 14.98
N TYR A 34 -9.51 11.67 14.97
CA TYR A 34 -8.16 12.26 15.08
C TYR A 34 -7.25 11.59 16.12
N PRO A 35 -7.71 11.25 17.35
CA PRO A 35 -6.86 10.59 18.33
C PRO A 35 -6.34 9.22 17.88
N ILE A 36 -7.14 8.44 17.13
CA ILE A 36 -6.74 7.12 16.63
C ILE A 36 -5.67 7.28 15.55
N GLN A 37 -5.81 8.25 14.65
CA GLN A 37 -4.81 8.52 13.62
C GLN A 37 -3.47 8.91 14.23
N LEU A 38 -3.49 9.78 15.26
CA LEU A 38 -2.29 10.16 15.99
C LEU A 38 -1.58 8.94 16.57
N VAL A 39 -2.32 8.07 17.27
CA VAL A 39 -1.76 6.83 17.84
C VAL A 39 -1.27 5.86 16.74
N ASN A 40 -1.95 5.81 15.60
CA ASN A 40 -1.53 5.01 14.45
C ASN A 40 -0.18 5.49 13.87
N ASN A 41 0.03 6.81 13.77
CA ASN A 41 1.30 7.38 13.31
C ASN A 41 2.47 7.04 14.25
N PHE A 42 2.21 6.93 15.55
CA PHE A 42 3.19 6.52 16.56
C PHE A 42 3.22 5.01 16.82
N THR A 43 2.47 4.20 16.08
CA THR A 43 2.37 2.76 16.33
C THR A 43 3.73 2.05 16.37
N PRO A 44 4.67 2.27 15.42
CA PRO A 44 5.98 1.63 15.50
C PRO A 44 6.71 1.91 16.82
N TRP A 45 6.65 3.16 17.29
CA TRP A 45 7.27 3.59 18.54
C TRP A 45 6.57 3.05 19.78
N LEU A 46 5.23 3.08 19.79
CA LEU A 46 4.43 2.51 20.88
C LEU A 46 4.64 1.01 21.01
N LEU A 47 4.72 0.29 19.90
CA LEU A 47 5.03 -1.13 19.87
C LEU A 47 6.46 -1.41 20.38
N ALA A 48 7.45 -0.61 19.96
CA ALA A 48 8.82 -0.74 20.43
C ALA A 48 8.93 -0.53 21.96
N VAL A 49 8.34 0.55 22.48
CA VAL A 49 8.35 0.84 23.93
C VAL A 49 7.59 -0.23 24.71
N THR A 50 6.40 -0.62 24.25
CA THR A 50 5.61 -1.69 24.89
C THR A 50 6.39 -2.99 24.91
N THR A 51 7.05 -3.34 23.81
CA THR A 51 7.86 -4.55 23.71
C THR A 51 8.99 -4.55 24.73
N LEU A 52 9.71 -3.43 24.83
CA LEU A 52 10.79 -3.26 25.80
C LEU A 52 10.27 -3.38 27.24
N VAL A 53 9.16 -2.71 27.57
CA VAL A 53 8.55 -2.76 28.92
C VAL A 53 8.14 -4.19 29.26
N LEU A 54 7.46 -4.90 28.35
CA LEU A 54 7.03 -6.28 28.58
C LEU A 54 8.21 -7.24 28.74
N LEU A 55 9.28 -7.05 27.96
CA LEU A 55 10.50 -7.85 28.02
C LEU A 55 11.25 -7.64 29.34
N VAL A 56 11.51 -6.39 29.73
CA VAL A 56 12.18 -6.07 31.01
C VAL A 56 11.35 -6.58 32.18
N THR A 57 10.04 -6.37 32.14
CA THR A 57 9.14 -6.80 33.22
C THR A 57 9.10 -8.33 33.36
N GLY A 58 9.03 -9.06 32.24
CA GLY A 58 9.11 -10.52 32.26
C GLY A 58 10.43 -11.01 32.84
N LEU A 59 11.56 -10.42 32.47
CA LEU A 59 12.87 -10.83 32.97
C LEU A 59 13.05 -10.58 34.47
N VAL A 60 12.44 -9.54 35.03
CA VAL A 60 12.70 -9.09 36.42
C VAL A 60 11.69 -9.63 37.44
N VAL A 61 10.40 -9.77 37.10
CA VAL A 61 9.33 -9.94 38.11
C VAL A 61 8.96 -11.40 38.39
N GLY A 62 9.41 -12.34 37.54
CA GLY A 62 9.33 -13.78 37.82
C GLY A 62 8.52 -14.59 36.79
N PRO A 63 8.50 -15.93 36.93
CA PRO A 63 8.09 -16.86 35.88
C PRO A 63 6.62 -16.75 35.46
N ASN A 64 5.73 -16.37 36.39
CA ASN A 64 4.31 -16.24 36.07
C ASN A 64 4.02 -15.02 35.17
N LEU A 65 4.77 -13.92 35.33
CA LEU A 65 4.63 -12.75 34.45
C LEU A 65 5.35 -12.93 33.11
N GLN A 66 6.39 -13.77 33.05
CA GLN A 66 7.08 -14.09 31.79
C GLN A 66 6.12 -14.65 30.73
N TRP A 67 5.30 -15.62 31.12
CA TRP A 67 4.33 -16.22 30.20
C TRP A 67 3.26 -15.24 29.74
N LEU A 68 2.79 -14.37 30.64
CA LEU A 68 1.80 -13.35 30.32
C LEU A 68 2.39 -12.30 29.35
N SER A 69 3.60 -11.79 29.65
CA SER A 69 4.32 -10.87 28.76
C SER A 69 4.60 -11.48 27.39
N ALA A 70 5.03 -12.75 27.34
CA ALA A 70 5.26 -13.47 26.09
C ALA A 70 3.97 -13.64 25.28
N PHE A 71 2.85 -13.96 25.94
CA PHE A 71 1.53 -14.05 25.29
C PHE A 71 1.11 -12.72 24.65
N PHE A 72 1.24 -11.60 25.38
CA PHE A 72 0.91 -10.28 24.84
C PHE A 72 1.86 -9.85 23.72
N LEU A 73 3.15 -10.13 23.81
CA LEU A 73 4.10 -9.88 22.73
C LEU A 73 3.71 -10.65 21.47
N LEU A 74 3.34 -11.93 21.60
CA LEU A 74 2.89 -12.75 20.48
C LEU A 74 1.56 -12.22 19.90
N LEU A 75 0.64 -11.77 20.74
CA LEU A 75 -0.62 -11.19 20.27
C LEU A 75 -0.41 -9.87 19.51
N ILE A 76 0.45 -9.00 20.04
CA ILE A 76 0.67 -7.65 19.53
C ILE A 76 1.57 -7.64 18.30
N LEU A 77 2.66 -8.41 18.31
CA LEU A 77 3.63 -8.48 17.22
C LEU A 77 3.40 -9.67 16.29
N GLY A 78 3.01 -10.81 16.84
CA GLY A 78 2.76 -12.00 16.05
C GLY A 78 1.53 -11.80 15.17
N TRP A 79 0.35 -11.59 15.75
CA TRP A 79 -0.90 -11.62 14.97
C TRP A 79 -0.95 -10.68 13.74
N PRO A 80 -0.64 -9.36 13.83
CA PRO A 80 -0.77 -8.48 12.68
C PRO A 80 0.35 -8.66 11.64
N PHE A 81 1.53 -9.13 12.04
CA PHE A 81 2.67 -9.30 11.12
C PHE A 81 2.85 -10.73 10.65
N PHE A 82 2.26 -11.72 11.31
CA PHE A 82 2.36 -13.14 10.97
C PHE A 82 2.02 -13.42 9.49
N PRO A 83 0.96 -12.84 8.90
CA PRO A 83 0.67 -13.04 7.48
C PRO A 83 1.77 -12.60 6.51
N LEU A 84 2.67 -11.70 6.93
CA LEU A 84 3.83 -11.27 6.13
C LEU A 84 4.94 -12.31 6.10
N PHE A 85 5.00 -13.19 7.11
CA PHE A 85 6.01 -14.23 7.24
C PHE A 85 5.56 -15.59 6.72
N ILE A 86 4.28 -15.74 6.34
CA ILE A 86 3.79 -16.96 5.69
C ILE A 86 4.29 -16.94 4.23
N PRO A 87 5.15 -17.88 3.81
CA PRO A 87 5.56 -17.96 2.42
C PRO A 87 4.32 -18.20 1.56
N ARG A 88 4.06 -17.28 0.62
CA ARG A 88 3.04 -17.48 -0.39
C ARG A 88 3.60 -18.44 -1.42
N PHE A 89 3.20 -19.71 -1.34
CA PHE A 89 3.43 -20.66 -2.42
C PHE A 89 2.54 -20.25 -3.59
N VAL A 90 3.06 -19.36 -4.43
CA VAL A 90 2.47 -19.12 -5.74
C VAL A 90 2.76 -20.38 -6.53
N SER A 91 1.74 -21.21 -6.75
CA SER A 91 1.82 -22.32 -7.67
C SER A 91 2.18 -21.75 -9.04
N SER A 92 3.45 -21.91 -9.43
CA SER A 92 3.91 -21.66 -10.78
C SER A 92 3.35 -22.77 -11.66
N GLU A 93 2.04 -22.79 -11.88
CA GLU A 93 1.56 -23.36 -13.12
C GLU A 93 2.29 -22.58 -14.21
N LEU A 94 3.07 -23.29 -15.03
CA LEU A 94 3.70 -22.72 -16.20
C LEU A 94 2.57 -22.15 -17.07
N VAL A 95 2.27 -20.86 -16.89
CA VAL A 95 1.36 -20.17 -17.77
C VAL A 95 2.04 -20.20 -19.13
N ARG A 96 1.39 -20.88 -20.09
CA ARG A 96 1.91 -21.03 -21.45
C ARG A 96 1.91 -19.73 -22.25
N SER A 97 1.53 -18.61 -21.62
CA SER A 97 1.51 -17.30 -22.26
C SER A 97 2.88 -16.65 -22.30
N ALA A 98 3.08 -15.84 -23.34
CA ALA A 98 4.30 -15.07 -23.51
C ALA A 98 4.47 -14.11 -22.33
N PRO A 99 5.69 -13.94 -21.80
CA PRO A 99 5.93 -12.98 -20.72
C PRO A 99 5.62 -11.56 -21.21
N ILE A 100 4.93 -10.79 -20.37
CA ILE A 100 4.60 -9.37 -20.62
C ILE A 100 5.55 -8.50 -19.81
N LYS A 101 6.15 -7.50 -20.45
CA LYS A 101 6.98 -6.51 -19.78
C LYS A 101 6.09 -5.37 -19.25
N VAL A 102 5.90 -5.33 -17.94
CA VAL A 102 5.07 -4.30 -17.28
C VAL A 102 5.97 -3.22 -16.66
N MET A 103 5.62 -1.96 -16.89
CA MET A 103 6.20 -0.79 -16.21
C MET A 103 5.12 -0.14 -15.34
N SER A 104 5.39 0.03 -14.05
CA SER A 104 4.56 0.85 -13.16
C SER A 104 5.39 2.00 -12.62
N TYR A 105 4.91 3.23 -12.76
CA TYR A 105 5.69 4.43 -12.44
C TYR A 105 4.80 5.61 -12.05
N SER A 106 4.98 6.14 -10.83
CA SER A 106 4.41 7.42 -10.44
C SER A 106 5.33 8.52 -10.97
N VAL A 107 4.78 9.43 -11.78
CA VAL A 107 5.57 10.46 -12.45
C VAL A 107 5.90 11.65 -11.56
N CYS A 108 5.26 11.74 -10.39
CA CYS A 108 5.17 12.91 -9.52
C CYS A 108 4.46 14.08 -10.23
N SER A 109 3.30 14.52 -9.74
CA SER A 109 2.51 15.59 -10.40
C SER A 109 3.34 16.84 -10.70
N ASP A 110 4.22 17.22 -9.77
CA ASP A 110 5.05 18.43 -9.88
C ASP A 110 6.27 18.26 -10.80
N ASN A 111 6.42 17.12 -11.47
CA ASN A 111 7.58 16.81 -12.30
C ASN A 111 7.49 17.48 -13.68
N GLN A 112 8.28 18.53 -13.86
CA GLN A 112 8.37 19.26 -15.12
C GLN A 112 9.22 18.55 -16.20
N GLN A 113 9.88 17.42 -15.89
CA GLN A 113 10.76 16.71 -16.83
C GLN A 113 10.00 15.66 -17.67
N THR A 114 8.96 16.09 -18.37
CA THR A 114 8.10 15.22 -19.20
C THR A 114 8.90 14.44 -20.26
N SER A 115 9.92 15.07 -20.86
CA SER A 115 10.81 14.44 -21.84
C SER A 115 11.63 13.28 -21.26
N ALA A 116 12.04 13.37 -19.99
CA ALA A 116 12.76 12.29 -19.31
C ALA A 116 11.85 11.07 -19.10
N VAL A 117 10.57 11.28 -18.77
CA VAL A 117 9.58 10.21 -18.64
C VAL A 117 9.42 9.46 -19.97
N VAL A 118 9.20 10.21 -21.07
CA VAL A 118 9.10 9.64 -22.43
C VAL A 118 10.38 8.87 -22.79
N GLN A 119 11.55 9.44 -22.52
CA GLN A 119 12.83 8.80 -22.84
C GLN A 119 13.01 7.47 -22.12
N ILE A 120 12.67 7.40 -20.82
CA ILE A 120 12.75 6.16 -20.04
C ILE A 120 11.79 5.11 -20.60
N ILE A 121 10.54 5.50 -20.91
CA ILE A 121 9.56 4.59 -21.50
C ILE A 121 10.07 4.03 -22.83
N ARG A 122 10.61 4.89 -23.71
CA ARG A 122 11.19 4.47 -24.99
C ARG A 122 12.42 3.58 -24.83
N GLN A 123 13.26 3.82 -23.83
CA GLN A 123 14.43 2.99 -23.55
C GLN A 123 14.02 1.60 -23.05
N ILE A 124 13.01 1.53 -22.19
CA ILE A 124 12.54 0.28 -21.59
C ILE A 124 11.69 -0.52 -22.61
N ARG A 125 10.89 0.14 -23.45
CA ARG A 125 9.91 -0.50 -24.36
C ARG A 125 9.01 -1.52 -23.63
N PRO A 126 8.26 -1.12 -22.60
CA PRO A 126 7.31 -2.01 -21.94
C PRO A 126 6.13 -2.36 -22.86
N ASP A 127 5.48 -3.49 -22.62
CA ASP A 127 4.25 -3.91 -23.31
C ASP A 127 3.01 -3.27 -22.66
N LEU A 128 3.08 -3.00 -21.36
CA LEU A 128 2.03 -2.39 -20.55
C LEU A 128 2.65 -1.36 -19.61
N ILE A 129 2.10 -0.15 -19.60
CA ILE A 129 2.54 0.98 -18.76
C ILE A 129 1.38 1.39 -17.86
N LEU A 130 1.65 1.46 -16.56
CA LEU A 130 0.75 1.92 -15.52
C LEU A 130 1.36 3.18 -14.92
N LEU A 131 0.81 4.35 -15.25
CA LEU A 131 1.31 5.63 -14.74
C LEU A 131 0.34 6.18 -13.70
N GLN A 132 0.91 6.79 -12.66
CA GLN A 132 0.17 7.50 -11.60
C GLN A 132 0.66 8.96 -11.50
N GLU A 133 -0.20 9.84 -10.99
CA GLU A 133 0.04 11.28 -10.86
C GLU A 133 0.28 11.97 -12.23
N VAL A 134 -0.43 11.53 -13.26
CA VAL A 134 -0.32 12.09 -14.61
C VAL A 134 -1.23 13.29 -14.79
N GLU A 135 -0.63 14.46 -14.92
CA GLU A 135 -1.32 15.70 -15.29
C GLU A 135 -1.77 15.69 -16.77
N PRO A 136 -2.82 16.44 -17.13
CA PRO A 136 -3.33 16.51 -18.50
C PRO A 136 -2.27 16.87 -19.56
N GLU A 137 -1.35 17.77 -19.23
CA GLU A 137 -0.27 18.20 -20.12
C GLU A 137 0.69 17.06 -20.44
N LEU A 138 1.06 16.26 -19.43
CA LEU A 138 1.89 15.08 -19.64
C LEU A 138 1.13 14.01 -20.43
N PHE A 139 -0.17 13.84 -20.19
CA PHE A 139 -0.99 12.91 -20.96
C PHE A 139 -0.99 13.23 -22.46
N GLU A 140 -1.16 14.51 -22.83
CA GLU A 140 -1.08 14.95 -24.23
C GLU A 140 0.30 14.65 -24.85
N VAL A 141 1.38 14.91 -24.11
CA VAL A 141 2.74 14.58 -24.53
C VAL A 141 2.91 13.07 -24.72
N LEU A 142 2.44 12.25 -23.79
CA LEU A 142 2.52 10.79 -23.90
C LEU A 142 1.74 10.27 -25.12
N GLN A 143 0.56 10.82 -25.39
CA GLN A 143 -0.25 10.45 -26.54
C GLN A 143 0.43 10.76 -27.87
N HIS A 144 1.11 11.91 -27.95
CA HIS A 144 1.84 12.33 -29.15
C HIS A 144 3.17 11.58 -29.31
N GLU A 145 3.97 11.51 -28.24
CA GLU A 145 5.35 11.04 -28.26
C GLU A 145 5.52 9.53 -28.12
N LEU A 146 4.46 8.76 -27.84
CA LEU A 146 4.55 7.29 -27.74
C LEU A 146 3.78 6.56 -28.85
N VAL A 147 3.09 7.27 -29.74
CA VAL A 147 2.30 6.65 -30.82
C VAL A 147 3.15 5.82 -31.78
N ASP A 148 4.41 6.16 -31.95
CA ASP A 148 5.40 5.48 -32.81
C ASP A 148 6.21 4.40 -32.07
N LEU A 149 6.10 4.33 -30.74
CA LEU A 149 6.80 3.33 -29.93
C LEU A 149 6.29 1.91 -30.24
N TYR A 150 5.01 1.83 -30.60
CA TYR A 150 4.28 0.63 -30.94
C TYR A 150 3.80 0.72 -32.40
N PRO A 151 3.61 -0.40 -33.11
CA PRO A 151 2.92 -0.37 -34.39
C PRO A 151 1.58 0.36 -34.25
N THR A 152 1.20 1.16 -35.23
CA THR A 152 0.04 2.07 -35.11
C THR A 152 -1.30 1.37 -34.85
N SER A 153 -1.42 0.07 -35.18
CA SER A 153 -2.58 -0.76 -34.84
C SER A 153 -2.65 -1.19 -33.38
N ASP A 154 -1.54 -1.04 -32.66
CA ASP A 154 -1.29 -1.69 -31.38
C ASP A 154 -1.17 -0.65 -30.24
N PHE A 155 -1.27 0.65 -30.52
CA PHE A 155 -1.22 1.68 -29.49
C PHE A 155 -2.59 1.91 -28.84
N HIS A 156 -2.73 1.47 -27.59
CA HIS A 156 -3.95 1.64 -26.80
C HIS A 156 -3.67 2.44 -25.53
N ILE A 157 -4.50 3.43 -25.26
CA ILE A 157 -4.34 4.32 -24.10
C ILE A 157 -5.69 4.65 -23.45
N THR A 158 -5.71 4.70 -22.13
CA THR A 158 -6.87 5.18 -21.35
C THR A 158 -6.41 6.06 -20.20
N TYR A 159 -7.09 7.19 -20.01
CA TYR A 159 -6.81 8.16 -18.96
C TYR A 159 -7.99 8.28 -18.02
N ALA A 160 -7.75 7.97 -16.74
CA ALA A 160 -8.67 8.19 -15.65
C ALA A 160 -8.33 9.53 -14.98
N GLN A 161 -8.75 10.64 -15.62
CA GLN A 161 -8.46 12.01 -15.19
C GLN A 161 -8.93 12.30 -13.75
N THR A 162 -9.97 11.63 -13.25
CA THR A 162 -10.46 11.85 -11.88
C THR A 162 -9.52 11.34 -10.79
N ILE A 163 -8.50 10.54 -11.15
CA ILE A 163 -7.52 9.96 -10.23
C ILE A 163 -6.09 10.03 -10.79
N ASP A 164 -5.87 10.86 -11.81
CA ASP A 164 -4.56 11.11 -12.45
C ASP A 164 -3.79 9.84 -12.84
N GLN A 165 -4.50 8.88 -13.45
CA GLN A 165 -3.92 7.59 -13.84
C GLN A 165 -4.05 7.30 -15.33
N VAL A 166 -2.97 6.82 -15.94
CA VAL A 166 -2.94 6.43 -17.35
C VAL A 166 -2.52 4.97 -17.46
N ILE A 167 -3.19 4.22 -18.34
CA ILE A 167 -2.73 2.91 -18.79
C ILE A 167 -2.46 2.99 -20.29
N ILE A 168 -1.26 2.56 -20.69
CA ILE A 168 -0.81 2.46 -22.09
C ILE A 168 -0.44 1.01 -22.37
N SER A 169 -0.77 0.49 -23.54
CA SER A 169 -0.56 -0.91 -23.88
C SER A 169 -0.30 -1.11 -25.37
N CYS A 170 0.53 -2.10 -25.71
CA CYS A 170 0.69 -2.63 -27.07
C CYS A 170 -0.41 -3.66 -27.45
N TYR A 171 -1.30 -4.00 -26.52
CA TYR A 171 -2.44 -4.89 -26.69
C TYR A 171 -3.76 -4.15 -26.46
N PRO A 172 -4.88 -4.58 -27.08
CA PRO A 172 -6.17 -3.93 -26.92
C PRO A 172 -6.61 -3.83 -25.45
N LEU A 173 -7.14 -2.66 -25.09
CA LEU A 173 -7.64 -2.33 -23.77
C LEU A 173 -9.16 -2.10 -23.80
N THR A 174 -9.88 -2.67 -22.84
CA THR A 174 -11.27 -2.31 -22.56
C THR A 174 -11.34 -1.66 -21.18
N ALA A 175 -11.71 -0.38 -21.13
CA ALA A 175 -11.92 0.32 -19.87
C ALA A 175 -13.14 -0.26 -19.13
N LEU A 176 -12.97 -0.60 -17.85
CA LEU A 176 -14.05 -1.19 -17.05
C LEU A 176 -14.63 -0.22 -16.03
N SER A 177 -13.80 0.23 -15.07
CA SER A 177 -14.27 1.05 -13.96
C SER A 177 -13.12 1.87 -13.37
N ILE A 178 -13.49 2.98 -12.76
CA ILE A 178 -12.61 3.83 -11.95
C ILE A 178 -13.20 3.82 -10.54
N ILE A 179 -12.37 3.57 -9.53
CA ILE A 179 -12.75 3.58 -8.12
C ILE A 179 -11.98 4.73 -7.45
N PRO A 180 -12.58 5.93 -7.34
CA PRO A 180 -11.89 7.11 -6.81
C PRO A 180 -11.37 6.93 -5.39
N GLU A 181 -12.14 6.31 -4.50
CA GLU A 181 -11.81 6.15 -3.08
C GLU A 181 -10.56 5.30 -2.85
N GLY A 182 -10.30 4.35 -3.76
CA GLY A 182 -9.11 3.52 -3.75
C GLY A 182 -8.03 3.99 -4.72
N CYS A 183 -8.29 5.07 -5.48
CA CYS A 183 -7.46 5.52 -6.60
C CYS A 183 -7.07 4.33 -7.50
N VAL A 184 -8.10 3.62 -8.00
CA VAL A 184 -7.93 2.43 -8.84
C VAL A 184 -8.55 2.62 -10.21
N GLN A 185 -7.75 2.43 -11.26
CA GLN A 185 -8.22 2.29 -12.64
C GLN A 185 -8.18 0.81 -13.04
N ARG A 186 -9.30 0.33 -13.61
CA ARG A 186 -9.48 -1.08 -14.04
C ARG A 186 -9.68 -1.19 -15.54
N VAL A 187 -8.93 -2.08 -16.15
CA VAL A 187 -9.05 -2.41 -17.58
C VAL A 187 -8.93 -3.91 -17.81
N GLU A 188 -9.59 -4.39 -18.85
CA GLU A 188 -9.27 -5.69 -19.46
C GLU A 188 -8.17 -5.49 -20.50
N LEU A 189 -7.14 -6.33 -20.42
CA LEU A 189 -6.05 -6.41 -21.39
C LEU A 189 -6.26 -7.68 -22.23
N HIS A 190 -6.44 -7.51 -23.53
CA HIS A 190 -6.70 -8.63 -24.44
C HIS A 190 -5.39 -9.11 -25.09
N LEU A 191 -4.80 -10.16 -24.51
CA LEU A 191 -3.61 -10.81 -25.05
C LEU A 191 -4.02 -11.79 -26.16
N PRO A 192 -3.07 -12.26 -27.00
CA PRO A 192 -3.39 -13.19 -28.09
C PRO A 192 -4.06 -14.50 -27.64
N GLN A 193 -3.85 -14.91 -26.39
CA GLN A 193 -4.28 -16.22 -25.87
C GLN A 193 -5.30 -16.12 -24.73
N GLU A 194 -5.39 -14.97 -24.07
CA GLU A 194 -6.21 -14.78 -22.87
C GLU A 194 -6.54 -13.31 -22.63
N THR A 195 -7.54 -13.06 -21.81
CA THR A 195 -7.85 -11.71 -21.29
C THR A 195 -7.44 -11.68 -19.83
N ILE A 196 -6.64 -10.68 -19.43
CA ILE A 196 -6.29 -10.46 -18.03
C ILE A 196 -6.90 -9.16 -17.51
N LEU A 197 -7.19 -9.14 -16.22
CA LEU A 197 -7.66 -7.94 -15.53
C LEU A 197 -6.44 -7.18 -14.96
N VAL A 198 -6.32 -5.90 -15.31
CA VAL A 198 -5.24 -5.04 -14.84
C VAL A 198 -5.82 -3.99 -13.89
N TRP A 199 -5.14 -3.82 -12.76
CA TRP A 199 -5.42 -2.78 -11.78
C TRP A 199 -4.23 -1.81 -11.73
N ASN A 200 -4.43 -0.56 -12.14
CA ASN A 200 -3.52 0.52 -11.81
C ASN A 200 -3.96 1.10 -10.47
N VAL A 201 -3.11 1.01 -9.45
CA VAL A 201 -3.44 1.38 -8.08
C VAL A 201 -2.45 2.43 -7.60
N HIS A 202 -2.96 3.60 -7.21
CA HIS A 202 -2.18 4.64 -6.56
C HIS A 202 -2.71 4.83 -5.16
N THR A 203 -2.20 4.08 -4.18
CA THR A 203 -2.64 4.26 -2.79
C THR A 203 -2.47 5.71 -2.39
N SER A 204 -3.55 6.35 -1.94
CA SER A 204 -3.49 7.74 -1.47
C SER A 204 -2.33 7.90 -0.50
N GLN A 205 -1.48 8.89 -0.75
CA GLN A 205 -0.43 9.21 0.19
C GLN A 205 -1.09 9.50 1.56
N PRO A 206 -0.47 9.09 2.69
CA PRO A 206 -0.98 9.44 4.02
C PRO A 206 -1.24 10.96 4.19
N HIS A 207 -0.61 11.79 3.35
CA HIS A 207 -0.70 13.25 3.36
C HIS A 207 -2.03 13.85 2.89
N GLN A 208 -2.91 13.17 2.15
CA GLN A 208 -4.24 13.75 1.83
C GLN A 208 -5.10 14.01 3.10
N TRP A 209 -4.73 13.43 4.24
CA TRP A 209 -5.32 13.72 5.55
C TRP A 209 -4.79 15.02 6.18
N GLN A 210 -3.66 15.56 5.70
CA GLN A 210 -3.08 16.81 6.21
C GLN A 210 -3.67 18.06 5.55
N GLN A 211 -4.11 17.99 4.29
CA GLN A 211 -4.71 19.14 3.59
C GLN A 211 -6.12 19.52 4.09
N VAL A 212 -6.77 18.66 4.89
CA VAL A 212 -8.03 19.01 5.59
C VAL A 212 -7.80 20.04 6.72
N TRP A 213 -6.55 20.33 7.08
CA TRP A 213 -6.20 21.23 8.19
C TRP A 213 -5.78 22.65 7.76
N GLU A 214 -5.89 23.00 6.47
CA GLU A 214 -5.57 24.35 5.97
C GLU A 214 -6.81 25.24 5.74
N PHE A 215 -7.92 24.99 6.45
CA PHE A 215 -9.10 25.87 6.50
C PHE A 215 -9.40 26.38 7.90
#